data_AF-A0A1B7K0A9-F1
#
_entry.id   AF-A0A1B7K0A9-F1
#
_cell.length_a   1.000
_cell.length_b   1.000
_cell.length_c   1.000
_cell.angle_alpha   90.00
_cell.angle_beta   90.00
_cell.angle_gamma   90.00
#
_symmetry.space_group_name_H-M   'P 1'
#
loop_
_entity.id
_entity.type
_entity.pdbx_description
1 polymer ?
#
loop_
_entity_poly.entity_id
_entity_poly.type
_entity_poly.pdbx_seq_one_letter_code
_entity_poly.pdbx_strand_id
1 'polypeptide(L)'
;MKNDDLALVSLADLKAELLQDNEVQQRYLELQVRKALIYDLKSARIAKKLTQSQVADRMHTQKQNVSRLEQGEFDPKLGTLLKYAEAVGGRITVDFSQK
;
A
#
# COMPACT_ATOMS: atom_id res chain seq x y z
N MET A 1 -14.62 16.22 40.95
CA MET A 1 -14.35 16.92 39.67
C MET A 1 -14.93 16.04 38.58
N LYS A 2 -15.99 16.51 37.90
CA LYS A 2 -16.53 15.80 36.73
C LYS A 2 -15.52 16.03 35.60
N ASN A 3 -14.91 14.97 35.08
CA ASN A 3 -14.11 15.06 33.87
C ASN A 3 -15.07 15.19 32.68
N ASP A 4 -15.51 16.42 32.40
CA ASP A 4 -16.34 16.78 31.25
C ASP A 4 -15.48 17.19 30.02
N ASP A 5 -14.16 16.95 30.05
CA ASP A 5 -13.20 17.41 29.03
C ASP A 5 -12.82 16.36 27.96
N LEU A 6 -13.65 15.34 27.73
CA LEU A 6 -13.46 14.39 26.62
C LEU A 6 -14.48 14.66 25.51
N ALA A 7 -14.20 15.67 24.69
CA ALA A 7 -14.94 15.85 23.43
C ALA A 7 -14.59 14.70 22.47
N LEU A 8 -15.59 13.89 22.12
CA LEU A 8 -15.45 12.86 21.10
C LEU A 8 -15.30 13.52 19.73
N VAL A 9 -14.14 13.34 19.10
CA VAL A 9 -13.89 13.74 17.72
C VAL A 9 -14.11 12.56 16.78
N SER A 10 -14.67 12.80 15.59
CA SER A 10 -14.78 11.74 14.59
C SER A 10 -13.41 11.44 13.97
N LEU A 11 -13.21 10.20 13.51
CA LEU A 11 -12.00 9.83 12.76
C LEU A 11 -11.81 10.71 11.51
N ALA A 12 -12.91 11.13 10.88
CA ALA A 12 -12.89 11.98 9.70
C ALA A 12 -12.37 13.39 10.02
N ASP A 13 -12.87 13.99 11.09
CA ASP A 13 -12.47 15.34 11.51
C ASP A 13 -11.01 15.36 11.98
N LEU A 14 -10.61 14.38 12.80
CA LEU A 14 -9.21 14.23 13.24
C LEU A 14 -8.27 14.07 12.05
N LYS A 15 -8.65 13.28 11.04
CA LYS A 15 -7.85 13.11 9.83
C LYS A 15 -7.74 14.42 9.04
N ALA A 16 -8.83 15.18 8.91
CA ALA A 16 -8.83 16.44 8.18
C ALA A 16 -7.93 17.50 8.84
N GLU A 17 -7.92 17.53 10.18
CA GLU A 17 -7.04 18.38 10.97
C GLU A 17 -5.56 17.98 10.82
N LEU A 18 -5.24 16.69 11.01
CA LEU A 18 -3.86 16.20 10.87
C LEU A 18 -3.29 16.42 9.46
N LEU A 19 -4.13 16.39 8.42
CA LEU A 19 -3.71 16.64 7.03
C LEU A 19 -3.45 18.11 6.71
N GLN A 20 -3.69 19.05 7.64
CA GLN A 20 -3.27 20.45 7.49
C GLN A 20 -1.76 20.62 7.69
N ASP A 21 -1.13 19.73 8.44
CA ASP A 21 0.33 19.71 8.57
C ASP A 21 0.98 19.23 7.27
N ASN A 22 1.93 20.00 6.75
CA ASN A 22 2.57 19.72 5.46
C ASN A 22 3.33 18.39 5.48
N GLU A 23 4.06 18.08 6.55
CA GLU A 23 4.82 16.83 6.66
C GLU A 23 3.86 15.63 6.69
N VAL A 24 2.79 15.73 7.48
CA VAL A 24 1.75 14.69 7.53
C VAL A 24 1.10 14.52 6.16
N GLN A 25 0.77 15.60 5.48
CA GLN A 25 0.18 15.57 4.16
C GLN A 25 1.09 14.87 3.14
N GLN A 26 2.38 15.20 3.10
CA GLN A 26 3.35 14.56 2.19
C GLN A 26 3.47 13.06 2.45
N ARG A 27 3.65 12.66 3.72
CA ARG A 27 3.71 11.25 4.12
C ARG A 27 2.43 10.50 3.79
N TYR A 28 1.28 11.15 3.97
CA TYR A 28 -0.01 10.58 3.64
C TYR A 28 -0.14 10.34 2.12
N LEU A 29 0.25 11.31 1.29
CA LEU A 29 0.24 11.17 -0.17
C LEU A 29 1.17 10.06 -0.66
N GLU A 30 2.40 10.00 -0.12
CA GLU A 30 3.36 8.92 -0.40
C GLU A 30 2.75 7.55 -0.09
N LEU A 31 2.11 7.42 1.08
CA LEU A 31 1.42 6.20 1.49
C LEU A 31 0.26 5.84 0.55
N GLN A 32 -0.52 6.83 0.07
CA GLN A 32 -1.62 6.58 -0.87
C GLN A 32 -1.11 6.03 -2.20
N VAL A 33 -0.07 6.64 -2.78
CA VAL A 33 0.55 6.18 -4.04
C VAL A 33 1.04 4.74 -3.90
N ARG A 34 1.77 4.43 -2.83
CA ARG A 34 2.24 3.07 -2.55
C ARG A 34 1.10 2.07 -2.41
N LYS A 35 0.05 2.42 -1.66
CA LYS A 35 -1.12 1.56 -1.47
C LYS A 35 -1.86 1.28 -2.78
N ALA A 36 -2.01 2.29 -3.63
CA ALA A 36 -2.62 2.14 -4.94
C ALA A 36 -1.84 1.12 -5.80
N LEU A 37 -0.51 1.25 -5.87
CA LEU A 37 0.33 0.32 -6.61
C LEU A 37 0.24 -1.12 -6.09
N ILE A 38 0.26 -1.31 -4.76
CA ILE A 38 0.09 -2.64 -4.15
C ILE A 38 -1.30 -3.22 -4.46
N TYR A 39 -2.34 -2.39 -4.43
CA TYR A 39 -3.69 -2.81 -4.77
C TYR A 39 -3.79 -3.29 -6.22
N ASP A 40 -3.15 -2.60 -7.16
CA ASP A 40 -3.14 -2.97 -8.57
C ASP A 40 -2.43 -4.32 -8.79
N LEU A 41 -1.28 -4.53 -8.14
CA LEU A 41 -0.56 -5.80 -8.17
C LEU A 41 -1.41 -6.96 -7.61
N LYS A 42 -2.05 -6.73 -6.47
CA LYS A 42 -2.96 -7.72 -5.84
C LYS A 42 -4.14 -8.03 -6.75
N SER A 43 -4.73 -7.01 -7.37
CA SER A 43 -5.84 -7.16 -8.31
C SER A 43 -5.42 -7.96 -9.54
N ALA A 44 -4.24 -7.70 -10.10
CA ALA A 44 -3.67 -8.48 -11.20
C ALA A 44 -3.47 -9.96 -10.82
N ARG A 45 -2.96 -10.24 -9.62
CA ARG A 45 -2.85 -11.62 -9.09
C ARG A 45 -4.21 -12.31 -9.07
N ILE A 46 -5.22 -11.66 -8.51
CA ILE A 46 -6.58 -12.21 -8.39
C ILE A 46 -7.18 -12.46 -9.78
N ALA A 47 -7.04 -11.53 -10.72
CA ALA A 47 -7.52 -11.66 -12.09
C ALA A 47 -6.88 -12.85 -12.82
N LYS A 48 -5.60 -13.15 -12.54
CA LYS A 48 -4.89 -14.32 -13.05
C LYS A 48 -5.18 -15.62 -12.28
N LYS A 49 -6.07 -15.59 -11.28
CA LYS A 49 -6.42 -16.72 -10.39
C LYS A 49 -5.22 -17.36 -9.70
N LEU A 50 -4.19 -16.55 -9.41
CA LEU A 50 -2.99 -17.01 -8.71
C LEU A 50 -3.18 -16.90 -7.20
N THR A 51 -2.72 -17.90 -6.46
CA THR A 51 -2.64 -17.84 -4.99
C THR A 51 -1.40 -17.03 -4.56
N GLN A 52 -1.39 -16.56 -3.31
CA GLN A 52 -0.20 -15.91 -2.75
C GLN A 52 1.02 -16.84 -2.74
N SER A 53 0.83 -18.15 -2.51
CA SER A 53 1.93 -19.13 -2.55
C SER A 53 2.50 -19.26 -3.96
N GLN A 54 1.66 -19.33 -4.99
CA GLN A 54 2.13 -19.41 -6.39
C GLN A 54 2.93 -18.18 -6.81
N VAL A 55 2.53 -16.98 -6.37
CA VAL A 55 3.32 -15.77 -6.60
C VAL A 55 4.63 -15.83 -5.82
N ALA A 56 4.60 -16.29 -4.57
CA ALA A 56 5.80 -16.43 -3.75
C ALA A 56 6.83 -17.39 -4.37
N ASP A 57 6.37 -18.52 -4.91
CA ASP A 57 7.20 -19.50 -5.59
C ASP A 57 7.90 -18.88 -6.81
N ARG A 58 7.15 -18.12 -7.63
CA ARG A 58 7.69 -17.39 -8.80
C ARG A 58 8.67 -16.28 -8.42
N MET A 59 8.46 -15.64 -7.27
CA MET A 59 9.34 -14.60 -6.74
C MET A 59 10.54 -15.16 -5.96
N HIS A 60 10.63 -16.48 -5.77
CA HIS A 60 11.60 -17.14 -4.89
C HIS A 60 11.59 -16.56 -3.47
N THR A 61 10.40 -16.44 -2.89
CA THR A 61 10.18 -15.92 -1.54
C THR A 61 9.14 -16.76 -0.79
N GLN A 62 8.86 -16.41 0.46
CA GLN A 62 7.86 -17.11 1.27
C GLN A 62 6.48 -16.47 1.10
N LYS A 63 5.40 -17.29 1.16
CA LYS A 63 4.00 -16.83 1.12
C LYS A 63 3.73 -15.67 2.09
N GLN A 64 4.29 -15.73 3.30
CA GLN A 64 4.13 -14.66 4.30
C GLN A 64 4.65 -13.31 3.80
N ASN A 65 5.74 -13.27 3.03
CA ASN A 65 6.28 -12.03 2.48
C ASN A 65 5.32 -11.42 1.45
N VAL A 66 4.69 -12.26 0.62
CA VAL A 66 3.65 -11.85 -0.32
C VAL A 66 2.41 -11.33 0.41
N SER A 67 1.97 -11.99 1.50
CA SER A 67 0.84 -11.53 2.31
C SER A 67 1.10 -10.14 2.90
N ARG A 68 2.25 -9.96 3.57
CA ARG A 68 2.63 -8.69 4.20
C ARG A 68 2.75 -7.56 3.17
N LEU A 69 3.24 -7.87 1.97
CA LEU A 69 3.29 -6.94 0.85
C LEU A 69 1.86 -6.53 0.44
N GLU A 70 0.97 -7.50 0.21
CA GLU A 70 -0.44 -7.24 -0.19
C GLU A 70 -1.28 -6.52 0.89
N GLN A 71 -0.86 -6.61 2.15
CA GLN A 71 -1.46 -5.89 3.27
C GLN A 71 -0.88 -4.49 3.45
N GLY A 72 0.24 -4.18 2.78
CA GLY A 72 0.92 -2.89 2.89
C GLY A 72 1.54 -2.66 4.27
N GLU A 73 1.98 -3.72 4.94
CA GLU A 73 2.53 -3.66 6.30
C GLU A 73 3.94 -3.04 6.38
N PHE A 74 4.62 -2.93 5.25
CA PHE A 74 5.97 -2.38 5.17
C PHE A 74 6.14 -1.60 3.88
N ASP A 75 7.25 -0.87 3.78
CA ASP A 75 7.67 -0.18 2.56
C ASP A 75 8.49 -1.12 1.67
N PRO A 76 7.92 -1.70 0.58
CA PRO A 76 8.64 -2.60 -0.28
C PRO A 76 9.56 -1.81 -1.21
N LYS A 77 10.80 -2.29 -1.35
CA LYS A 77 11.73 -1.78 -2.37
C LYS A 77 11.10 -1.94 -3.76
N LEU A 78 11.42 -1.02 -4.67
CA LEU A 78 10.96 -1.08 -6.07
C LEU A 78 11.25 -2.45 -6.73
N GLY A 79 12.43 -3.03 -6.50
CA GLY A 79 12.78 -4.36 -7.02
C GLY A 79 11.84 -5.47 -6.56
N THR A 80 11.24 -5.38 -5.36
CA THR A 80 10.24 -6.34 -4.89
C THR A 80 8.93 -6.20 -5.66
N LEU A 81 8.51 -4.96 -5.94
CA LEU A 81 7.30 -4.66 -6.71
C LEU A 81 7.46 -5.12 -8.17
N LEU A 82 8.63 -4.90 -8.78
CA LEU A 82 8.95 -5.38 -10.13
C LEU A 82 8.89 -6.91 -10.22
N LYS A 83 9.51 -7.62 -9.28
CA LYS A 83 9.45 -9.10 -9.21
C LYS A 83 8.02 -9.61 -9.03
N TYR A 84 7.20 -8.92 -8.24
CA TYR A 84 5.79 -9.28 -8.09
C TYR A 84 5.06 -9.12 -9.42
N ALA A 85 5.25 -8.00 -10.12
CA ALA A 85 4.63 -7.75 -11.42
C ALA A 85 5.01 -8.83 -12.44
N GLU A 86 6.29 -9.20 -12.52
CA GLU A 86 6.76 -10.29 -13.36
C GLU A 86 6.13 -11.63 -12.97
N ALA A 87 6.04 -11.93 -11.67
CA ALA A 87 5.44 -13.16 -11.15
C ALA A 87 3.96 -13.30 -11.52
N VAL A 88 3.22 -12.20 -11.68
CA VAL A 88 1.83 -12.24 -12.19
C VAL A 88 1.72 -12.14 -13.72
N GLY A 89 2.86 -12.09 -14.42
CA GLY A 89 2.94 -11.98 -15.88
C GLY A 89 2.65 -10.57 -16.42
N GLY A 90 2.92 -9.55 -15.60
CA GLY A 90 2.80 -8.14 -15.96
C GLY A 90 4.14 -7.43 -15.95
N ARG A 91 4.09 -6.11 -16.08
CA ARG A 91 5.22 -5.19 -15.95
C ARG A 91 4.74 -3.88 -15.34
N ILE A 92 5.60 -3.21 -14.57
CA ILE A 92 5.32 -1.84 -14.11
C ILE A 92 5.89 -0.86 -15.13
N THR A 93 5.07 0.08 -15.56
CA THR A 93 5.47 1.24 -16.36
C THR A 93 5.28 2.50 -15.51
N VAL A 94 6.28 3.36 -15.47
CA VAL A 94 6.21 4.63 -14.75
C VAL A 94 6.03 5.73 -15.77
N ASP A 95 4.96 6.50 -15.61
CA ASP A 95 4.78 7.77 -16.30
C ASP A 95 5.18 8.90 -15.35
N PHE A 96 5.89 9.90 -15.87
CA PHE A 96 6.29 11.07 -15.10
C PHE A 96 5.57 12.29 -15.66
N SER A 97 4.56 12.75 -14.91
CA SER A 97 3.90 14.03 -15.15
C SER A 97 4.40 15.05 -14.13
N GLN A 98 4.77 16.24 -14.62
CA GLN A 98 5.12 17.36 -13.75
C GLN A 98 3.86 17.90 -13.07
N LYS A 99 3.97 18.23 -11.79
CA LYS A 99 2.95 18.92 -11.01
C LYS A 99 3.07 20.42 -11.18
#